data_AF-A0A151J5S8-F1
#
_entry.id   AF-A0A151J5S8-F1
#
_cell.length_a   1.000
_cell.length_b   1.000
_cell.length_c   1.000
_cell.angle_alpha   90.00
_cell.angle_beta   90.00
_cell.angle_gamma   90.00
#
_symmetry.space_group_name_H-M   'P 1'
#
loop_
_entity.id
_entity.type
_entity.pdbx_description
1 polymer ?
#
loop_
_entity_poly.entity_id
_entity_poly.type
_entity_poly.pdbx_seq_one_letter_code
_entity_poly.pdbx_strand_id
1 'polypeptide(L)'
;MKLIFPVILRVLLLTIQKSLLIYLNHHLEKHSMGNKENNQNESTPVSFLWNDATTKLFLDVYKRKKDLVNTRKIKTYKHSWKNIAEDMLHSGYSVTPLQVENKFKSLTRSYKNMVSNNKKTGRARTTCKYETELSKLFGKKHNIYHLLYQEWISAQRK
;
A
#
# COMPACT_ATOMS: atom_id res chain seq x y z
N MET A 1 -17.48 34.96 24.56
CA MET A 1 -16.25 34.33 24.07
C MET A 1 -16.51 32.84 23.88
N LYS A 2 -16.67 32.36 22.64
CA LYS A 2 -16.91 30.93 22.36
C LYS A 2 -15.56 30.24 22.17
N LEU A 3 -15.21 29.39 23.12
CA LEU A 3 -13.93 28.68 23.23
C LEU A 3 -13.73 27.71 22.05
N ILE A 4 -12.64 27.89 21.30
CA ILE A 4 -12.16 27.04 20.19
C ILE A 4 -11.46 25.79 20.77
N PHE A 5 -12.17 25.01 21.59
CA PHE A 5 -11.61 23.83 22.27
C PHE A 5 -12.01 22.43 21.75
N PRO A 6 -12.94 22.22 20.79
CA PRO A 6 -13.34 20.84 20.43
C PRO A 6 -12.44 20.15 19.40
N VAL A 7 -11.62 20.87 18.62
CA VAL A 7 -10.85 20.28 17.51
C VAL A 7 -9.52 19.70 17.99
N ILE A 8 -8.81 20.41 18.88
CA ILE A 8 -7.49 19.98 19.39
C ILE A 8 -7.63 18.73 20.28
N LEU A 9 -8.67 18.68 21.12
CA LEU A 9 -8.94 17.52 21.97
C LEU A 9 -9.29 16.27 21.14
N ARG A 10 -10.02 16.42 20.02
CA ARG A 10 -10.30 15.32 19.08
C ARG A 10 -9.03 14.81 18.39
N VAL A 11 -8.14 15.71 17.98
CA VAL A 11 -6.87 15.30 17.37
C VAL A 11 -5.99 14.55 18.37
N LEU A 12 -5.89 15.05 19.61
CA LEU A 12 -5.13 14.40 20.68
C LEU A 12 -5.71 13.02 21.02
N LEU A 13 -7.03 12.92 21.19
CA LEU A 13 -7.71 11.65 21.46
C LEU A 13 -7.46 10.62 20.35
N LEU A 14 -7.55 11.03 19.08
CA LEU A 14 -7.30 10.17 17.93
C LEU A 14 -5.83 9.72 17.84
N THR A 15 -4.88 10.57 18.24
CA THR A 15 -3.46 10.18 18.29
C THR A 15 -3.18 9.18 19.41
N ILE A 16 -3.75 9.38 20.59
CA ILE A 16 -3.59 8.49 21.74
C ILE A 16 -4.21 7.12 21.42
N GLN A 17 -5.40 7.10 20.84
CA GLN A 17 -6.09 5.86 20.48
C GLN A 17 -5.35 5.07 19.38
N LYS A 18 -4.72 5.75 18.40
CA LYS A 18 -3.88 5.10 17.38
C LYS A 18 -2.62 4.46 17.98
N SER A 19 -1.95 5.15 18.89
CA SER A 19 -0.76 4.61 19.57
C SER A 19 -1.10 3.39 20.43
N LEU A 20 -2.24 3.42 21.14
CA LEU A 20 -2.72 2.29 21.93
C LEU A 20 -3.05 1.07 21.06
N LEU A 21 -3.69 1.28 19.91
CA LEU A 21 -4.03 0.22 18.95
C LEU A 21 -2.78 -0.46 18.37
N ILE A 22 -1.74 0.34 18.05
CA ILE A 22 -0.46 -0.19 17.57
C ILE A 22 0.19 -1.07 18.64
N TYR A 23 0.18 -0.63 19.90
CA TYR A 23 0.73 -1.39 21.02
C TYR A 23 -0.03 -2.71 21.25
N LEU A 24 -1.37 -2.67 21.23
CA LEU A 24 -2.20 -3.86 21.42
C LEU A 24 -2.05 -4.88 20.27
N ASN A 25 -1.94 -4.42 19.02
CA ASN A 25 -1.69 -5.32 17.88
C ASN A 25 -0.32 -6.00 17.98
N HIS A 26 0.73 -5.25 18.36
CA HIS A 26 2.06 -5.81 18.59
C HIS A 26 2.06 -6.80 19.79
N HIS A 27 1.27 -6.52 20.83
CA HIS A 27 1.14 -7.40 21.99
C HIS A 27 0.39 -8.71 21.66
N LEU A 28 -0.64 -8.64 20.81
CA LEU A 28 -1.40 -9.81 20.35
C LEU A 28 -0.57 -10.73 19.43
N GLU A 29 0.28 -10.17 18.57
CA GLU A 29 1.19 -10.97 17.73
C GLU A 29 2.25 -11.71 18.56
N LYS A 30 2.69 -11.12 19.68
CA LYS A 30 3.68 -11.72 20.58
C LYS A 30 3.16 -12.93 21.36
N HIS A 31 1.84 -13.05 21.54
CA HIS A 31 1.20 -14.15 22.29
C HIS A 31 0.77 -15.34 21.41
N SER A 32 0.89 -15.27 20.08
CA SER A 32 0.42 -16.33 19.16
C SER A 32 1.48 -17.39 18.80
N MET A 33 2.72 -17.30 19.29
CA MET A 33 3.79 -18.25 18.97
C MET A 33 4.05 -19.20 20.14
N GLY A 34 3.29 -20.30 20.16
CA GLY A 34 3.50 -21.39 21.09
C GLY A 34 2.52 -22.52 20.84
N ASN A 35 2.76 -23.33 19.82
CA ASN A 35 2.83 -24.80 19.88
C ASN A 35 2.84 -25.40 18.46
N LYS A 36 3.86 -26.19 18.12
CA LYS A 36 3.80 -27.38 17.22
C LYS A 36 5.21 -27.95 17.03
N GLU A 37 5.45 -29.08 17.68
CA GLU A 37 6.62 -29.93 17.47
C GLU A 37 6.54 -30.70 16.14
N ASN A 38 7.70 -30.77 15.49
CA ASN A 38 8.25 -31.83 14.62
C ASN A 38 7.50 -32.27 13.36
N ASN A 39 7.90 -31.71 12.22
CA ASN A 39 8.56 -32.51 11.18
C ASN A 39 9.45 -31.62 10.29
N GLN A 40 10.68 -32.06 10.05
CA GLN A 40 11.74 -31.30 9.37
C GLN A 40 11.35 -31.01 7.92
N ASN A 41 11.41 -29.72 7.54
CA ASN A 41 11.78 -29.13 6.25
C ASN A 41 11.55 -27.61 6.38
N GLU A 42 12.59 -26.88 6.78
CA GLU A 42 12.56 -25.43 6.94
C GLU A 42 12.31 -24.73 5.59
N SER A 43 11.06 -24.32 5.35
CA SER A 43 10.79 -23.18 4.48
C SER A 43 10.22 -22.06 5.35
N THR A 44 11.08 -21.11 5.73
CA THR A 44 10.61 -19.76 6.07
C THR A 44 9.61 -19.33 4.99
N PRO A 45 8.50 -18.64 5.31
CA PRO A 45 7.60 -18.15 4.28
C PRO A 45 8.38 -17.18 3.40
N VAL A 46 8.86 -17.68 2.25
CA VAL A 46 9.75 -16.94 1.36
C VAL A 46 8.98 -15.72 0.90
N SER A 47 9.38 -14.55 1.40
CA SER A 47 8.85 -13.27 0.93
C SER A 47 9.08 -13.20 -0.57
N PHE A 48 8.02 -13.00 -1.35
CA PHE A 48 8.10 -12.97 -2.80
C PHE A 48 9.10 -11.90 -3.27
N LEU A 49 10.07 -12.32 -4.09
CA LEU A 49 11.11 -11.44 -4.60
C LEU A 49 10.59 -10.62 -5.80
N TRP A 50 10.52 -9.31 -5.62
CA TRP A 50 10.15 -8.38 -6.69
C TRP A 50 11.36 -8.00 -7.54
N ASN A 51 11.51 -8.62 -8.70
CA ASN A 51 12.47 -8.22 -9.73
C ASN A 51 11.84 -7.23 -10.74
N ASP A 52 12.60 -6.88 -11.78
CA ASP A 52 12.14 -5.93 -12.80
C ASP A 52 10.93 -6.45 -13.60
N ALA A 53 11.00 -7.71 -14.03
CA ALA A 53 9.95 -8.36 -14.80
C ALA A 53 8.64 -8.45 -14.00
N THR A 54 8.70 -8.92 -12.74
CA THR A 54 7.52 -9.04 -11.88
C THR A 54 6.94 -7.68 -11.50
N THR A 55 7.80 -6.67 -11.31
CA THR A 55 7.34 -5.31 -11.03
C THR A 55 6.65 -4.67 -12.24
N LYS A 56 7.19 -4.86 -13.45
CA LYS A 56 6.58 -4.38 -14.70
C LYS A 56 5.25 -5.05 -14.98
N LEU A 57 5.17 -6.38 -14.82
CA LEU A 57 3.93 -7.12 -14.91
C LEU A 57 2.89 -6.58 -13.93
N PHE A 58 3.26 -6.40 -12.65
CA PHE A 58 2.38 -5.82 -11.64
C PHE A 58 1.84 -4.45 -12.07
N LEU A 59 2.70 -3.54 -12.55
CA LEU A 59 2.30 -2.20 -12.97
C LEU A 59 1.32 -2.23 -14.15
N ASP A 60 1.53 -3.15 -15.09
CA ASP A 60 0.65 -3.34 -16.25
C ASP A 60 -0.72 -3.92 -15.84
N VAL A 61 -0.74 -4.95 -14.99
CA VAL A 61 -1.98 -5.50 -14.43
C VAL A 61 -2.73 -4.43 -13.64
N TYR A 62 -2.05 -3.68 -12.77
CA TYR A 62 -2.64 -2.59 -12.00
C TYR A 62 -3.25 -1.52 -12.90
N LYS A 63 -2.57 -1.15 -14.00
CA LYS A 63 -3.08 -0.17 -14.98
C LYS A 63 -4.43 -0.58 -15.54
N ARG A 64 -4.66 -1.88 -15.81
CA ARG A 64 -5.95 -2.39 -16.29
C ARG A 64 -7.02 -2.38 -15.20
N LYS A 65 -6.68 -2.79 -13.98
CA LYS A 65 -7.65 -2.93 -12.88
C LYS A 65 -8.05 -1.58 -12.26
N LYS A 66 -7.17 -0.57 -12.24
CA LYS A 66 -7.46 0.76 -11.65
C LYS A 66 -8.69 1.42 -12.28
N ASP A 67 -8.89 1.23 -13.59
CA ASP A 67 -10.00 1.85 -14.30
C ASP A 67 -11.32 1.15 -13.98
N LEU A 68 -11.29 -0.18 -13.75
CA LEU A 68 -12.44 -0.93 -13.28
C LEU A 68 -12.89 -0.52 -11.87
N VAL A 69 -11.95 -0.14 -11.00
CA VAL A 69 -12.27 0.45 -9.69
C VAL A 69 -12.89 1.84 -9.86
N ASN A 70 -12.31 2.68 -10.73
CA ASN A 70 -12.85 4.03 -11.00
C ASN A 70 -14.26 3.98 -11.60
N THR A 71 -14.56 3.02 -12.49
CA THR A 71 -15.88 2.81 -13.08
C THR A 71 -16.82 1.99 -12.19
N ARG A 72 -16.46 1.74 -10.91
CA ARG A 72 -17.21 0.93 -9.93
C ARG A 72 -17.56 -0.49 -10.38
N LYS A 73 -16.88 -1.03 -11.39
CA LYS A 73 -16.99 -2.45 -11.79
C LYS A 73 -16.34 -3.36 -10.74
N ILE A 74 -15.31 -2.86 -10.06
CA ILE A 74 -14.76 -3.47 -8.85
C ILE A 74 -15.16 -2.60 -7.65
N LYS A 75 -15.83 -3.22 -6.67
CA LYS A 75 -16.41 -2.51 -5.53
C LYS A 75 -15.37 -1.82 -4.64
N THR A 76 -14.20 -2.44 -4.44
CA THR A 76 -13.18 -1.95 -3.52
C THR A 76 -11.76 -2.26 -4.00
N TYR A 77 -10.78 -1.46 -3.57
CA TYR A 77 -9.36 -1.75 -3.79
C TYR A 77 -8.93 -3.09 -3.22
N LYS A 78 -9.53 -3.54 -2.11
CA LYS A 78 -9.30 -4.88 -1.55
C LYS A 78 -9.62 -6.00 -2.56
N HIS A 79 -10.73 -5.89 -3.30
CA HIS A 79 -11.03 -6.83 -4.37
C HIS A 79 -10.06 -6.66 -5.55
N SER A 80 -9.66 -5.43 -5.86
CA SER A 80 -8.63 -5.20 -6.87
C SER A 80 -7.31 -5.90 -6.53
N TRP A 81 -6.86 -5.91 -5.27
CA TRP A 81 -5.64 -6.60 -4.85
C TRP A 81 -5.73 -8.11 -5.01
N LYS A 82 -6.89 -8.70 -4.70
CA LYS A 82 -7.15 -10.13 -4.96
C LYS A 82 -7.07 -10.45 -6.45
N ASN A 83 -7.78 -9.68 -7.27
CA ASN A 83 -7.77 -9.89 -8.73
C ASN A 83 -6.37 -9.70 -9.34
N ILE A 84 -5.56 -8.78 -8.80
CA ILE A 84 -4.17 -8.61 -9.26
C ILE A 84 -3.32 -9.83 -8.85
N ALA A 85 -3.49 -10.33 -7.63
CA ALA A 85 -2.78 -11.53 -7.18
C ALA A 85 -3.14 -12.76 -8.04
N GLU A 86 -4.41 -12.92 -8.41
CA GLU A 86 -4.88 -13.98 -9.31
C GLU A 86 -4.28 -13.84 -10.72
N ASP A 87 -4.30 -12.63 -11.31
CA ASP A 87 -3.67 -12.38 -12.62
C ASP A 87 -2.14 -12.66 -12.59
N MET A 88 -1.47 -12.34 -11.49
CA MET A 88 -0.05 -12.65 -11.31
C MET A 88 0.20 -14.17 -11.16
N LEU A 89 -0.69 -14.88 -10.47
CA LEU A 89 -0.63 -16.34 -10.34
C LEU A 89 -0.78 -17.02 -11.70
N HIS A 90 -1.73 -16.59 -12.53
CA HIS A 90 -1.89 -17.07 -13.91
C HIS A 90 -0.66 -16.81 -14.79
N SER A 91 0.16 -15.82 -14.42
CA SER A 91 1.42 -15.50 -15.09
C SER A 91 2.62 -16.27 -14.50
N GLY A 92 2.38 -17.22 -13.60
CA GLY A 92 3.41 -18.04 -12.95
C GLY A 92 4.01 -17.46 -11.67
N TYR A 93 3.46 -16.37 -11.12
CA TYR A 93 3.98 -15.71 -9.92
C TYR A 93 3.02 -15.81 -8.74
N SER A 94 3.39 -16.61 -7.74
CA SER A 94 2.62 -16.73 -6.50
C SER A 94 2.86 -15.52 -5.59
N VAL A 95 1.86 -14.64 -5.49
CA VAL A 95 1.86 -13.47 -4.59
C VAL A 95 0.56 -13.40 -3.81
N THR A 96 0.63 -12.96 -2.55
CA THR A 96 -0.56 -12.70 -1.76
C THR A 96 -1.13 -11.31 -2.05
N PRO A 97 -2.44 -11.07 -1.86
CA PRO A 97 -3.03 -9.74 -2.00
C PRO A 97 -2.36 -8.67 -1.11
N LEU A 98 -1.86 -9.07 0.07
CA LEU A 98 -1.12 -8.18 0.97
C LEU A 98 0.24 -7.79 0.39
N GLN A 99 0.97 -8.74 -0.22
CA GLN A 99 2.24 -8.45 -0.91
C GLN A 99 2.04 -7.49 -2.08
N VAL A 100 0.96 -7.68 -2.84
CA VAL A 100 0.55 -6.78 -3.94
C VAL A 100 0.27 -5.36 -3.42
N GLU A 101 -0.52 -5.24 -2.35
CA GLU A 101 -0.82 -3.95 -1.72
C GLU A 101 0.46 -3.26 -1.20
N ASN A 102 1.33 -4.00 -0.51
CA ASN A 102 2.59 -3.48 0.01
C ASN A 102 3.52 -3.03 -1.11
N LYS A 103 3.59 -3.77 -2.22
CA LYS A 103 4.36 -3.38 -3.40
C LYS A 103 3.84 -2.07 -4.00
N PHE A 104 2.53 -1.93 -4.12
CA PHE A 104 1.90 -0.69 -4.59
C PHE A 104 2.27 0.51 -3.70
N LYS A 105 2.16 0.35 -2.37
CA LYS A 105 2.53 1.38 -1.39
C LYS A 105 3.99 1.79 -1.52
N SER A 106 4.89 0.81 -1.66
CA SER A 106 6.33 1.04 -1.82
C SER A 106 6.64 1.87 -3.08
N LEU A 107 6.10 1.46 -4.23
CA LEU A 107 6.26 2.17 -5.50
C LEU A 107 5.72 3.60 -5.44
N THR A 108 4.54 3.77 -4.84
CA THR A 108 3.90 5.08 -4.67
C THR A 108 4.72 5.99 -3.75
N ARG A 109 5.29 5.46 -2.67
CA ARG A 109 6.17 6.21 -1.75
C ARG A 109 7.43 6.67 -2.46
N SER A 110 8.09 5.78 -3.20
CA SER A 110 9.30 6.12 -3.97
C SER A 110 9.04 7.25 -4.97
N TYR A 111 7.96 7.15 -5.74
CA TYR A 111 7.56 8.20 -6.69
C TYR A 111 7.24 9.53 -6.00
N LYS A 112 6.50 9.51 -4.89
CA LYS A 112 6.19 10.73 -4.12
C LYS A 112 7.42 11.40 -3.56
N ASN A 113 8.36 10.63 -3.03
CA ASN A 113 9.62 11.16 -2.50
C ASN A 113 10.41 11.86 -3.62
N MET A 114 10.52 11.21 -4.78
CA MET A 114 11.16 11.79 -5.96
C MET A 114 10.49 13.11 -6.38
N VAL A 115 9.16 13.14 -6.54
CA VAL A 115 8.41 14.36 -6.90
C VAL A 115 8.59 15.46 -5.85
N SER A 116 8.49 15.13 -4.57
CA SER A 116 8.67 16.08 -3.47
C SER A 116 10.07 16.69 -3.44
N ASN A 117 11.10 15.85 -3.62
CA ASN A 117 12.48 16.31 -3.64
C ASN A 117 12.72 17.27 -4.82
N ASN A 118 12.29 16.87 -6.02
CA ASN A 118 12.44 17.68 -7.23
C ASN A 118 11.63 18.99 -7.19
N LYS A 119 10.55 19.07 -6.39
CA LYS A 119 9.78 20.30 -6.20
C LYS A 119 10.39 21.25 -5.16
N LYS A 120 10.97 20.71 -4.08
CA LYS A 120 11.42 21.50 -2.93
C LYS A 120 12.87 21.97 -3.02
N THR A 121 13.75 21.15 -3.58
CA THR A 121 15.19 21.40 -3.52
C THR A 121 15.72 21.82 -4.87
N GLY A 122 16.49 22.92 -4.93
CA GLY A 122 17.34 23.25 -6.09
C GLY A 122 18.57 22.33 -6.25
N ARG A 123 18.62 21.21 -5.51
CA ARG A 123 19.63 20.16 -5.68
C ARG A 123 19.35 19.36 -6.95
N ALA A 124 20.37 18.63 -7.42
CA ALA A 124 20.29 17.79 -8.61
C ALA A 124 19.02 16.91 -8.64
N ARG A 125 18.43 16.76 -9.83
CA ARG A 125 17.19 16.01 -10.05
C ARG A 125 17.34 14.56 -9.58
N THR A 126 16.45 14.14 -8.68
CA THR A 126 16.33 12.74 -8.26
C THR A 126 15.40 12.01 -9.23
N THR A 127 15.74 10.78 -9.60
CA THR A 127 14.88 9.88 -10.39
C THR A 127 14.44 8.69 -9.54
N CYS A 128 13.37 8.01 -9.94
CA CYS A 128 13.04 6.69 -9.39
C CYS A 128 12.97 5.66 -10.51
N LYS A 129 13.27 4.40 -10.18
CA LYS A 129 13.46 3.31 -11.16
C LYS A 129 12.30 3.16 -12.16
N TYR A 130 11.07 3.41 -11.72
CA TYR A 130 9.86 3.27 -12.52
C TYR A 130 9.16 4.63 -12.75
N GLU A 131 9.91 5.73 -12.81
CA GLU A 131 9.38 7.09 -12.98
C GLU A 131 8.44 7.20 -14.19
N THR A 132 8.83 6.61 -15.33
CA THR A 132 8.04 6.67 -16.56
C THR A 132 6.69 5.96 -16.44
N GLU A 133 6.67 4.76 -15.88
CA GLU A 133 5.45 3.98 -15.68
C GLU A 133 4.55 4.65 -14.63
N LEU A 134 5.13 5.09 -13.52
CA LEU A 134 4.40 5.72 -12.42
C LEU A 134 3.88 7.11 -12.81
N SER A 135 4.62 7.88 -13.61
CA SER A 135 4.13 9.16 -14.15
C SER A 135 3.00 8.98 -15.16
N LYS A 136 3.00 7.91 -15.97
CA LYS A 136 1.85 7.59 -16.83
C LYS A 136 0.61 7.21 -16.01
N LEU A 137 0.80 6.54 -14.87
CA LEU A 137 -0.28 6.14 -13.98
C LEU A 137 -0.83 7.30 -13.14
N PHE A 138 0.03 8.21 -12.68
CA PHE A 138 -0.31 9.23 -11.67
C PHE A 138 -0.18 10.68 -12.14
N GLY A 139 0.65 10.95 -13.15
CA GLY A 139 1.11 12.29 -13.54
C GLY A 139 0.03 13.22 -14.09
N LYS A 140 -1.12 12.71 -14.53
CA LYS A 140 -2.27 13.53 -14.96
C LYS A 140 -3.20 13.93 -13.81
N LYS A 141 -3.08 13.33 -12.63
CA LYS A 141 -3.95 13.62 -11.49
C LYS A 141 -3.22 14.53 -10.50
N HIS A 142 -3.78 15.72 -10.26
CA HIS A 142 -3.32 16.66 -9.22
C HIS A 142 -3.34 16.07 -7.80
N ASN A 143 -3.83 14.85 -7.61
CA ASN A 143 -3.99 14.27 -6.29
C ASN A 143 -3.66 12.79 -6.24
N ILE A 144 -2.36 12.45 -6.27
CA ILE A 144 -1.85 11.12 -5.87
C ILE A 144 -2.29 10.79 -4.43
N TYR A 145 -2.68 11.79 -3.63
CA TYR A 145 -3.26 11.61 -2.30
C TYR A 145 -4.68 11.04 -2.32
N HIS A 146 -5.47 11.26 -3.39
CA HIS A 146 -6.84 10.75 -3.46
C HIS A 146 -6.90 9.23 -3.53
N LEU A 147 -5.98 8.57 -4.25
CA LEU A 147 -5.97 7.11 -4.38
C LEU A 147 -5.67 6.41 -3.04
N LEU A 148 -4.71 6.93 -2.28
CA LEU A 148 -4.42 6.43 -0.93
C LEU A 148 -5.52 6.78 0.08
N TYR A 149 -6.23 7.90 -0.10
CA TYR A 149 -7.36 8.27 0.75
C TYR A 149 -8.54 7.31 0.54
N GLN A 150 -8.84 6.92 -0.70
CA GLN A 150 -9.85 5.89 -1.00
C GLN A 150 -9.47 4.52 -0.43
N GLU A 151 -8.18 4.19 -0.40
CA GLU A 151 -7.66 3.00 0.28
C GLU A 151 -7.79 3.10 1.81
N TRP A 152 -7.41 4.22 2.42
CA TRP A 152 -7.55 4.46 3.87
C TRP A 152 -9.02 4.35 4.32
N ILE A 153 -9.95 4.95 3.58
CA ILE A 153 -11.39 4.81 3.81
C ILE A 153 -11.83 3.34 3.68
N SER A 154 -11.30 2.60 2.72
CA SER A 154 -11.62 1.17 2.52
C SER A 154 -11.09 0.28 3.65
N ALA A 155 -9.99 0.67 4.29
CA ALA A 155 -9.40 -0.04 5.42
C ALA A 155 -10.12 0.23 6.77
N GLN A 156 -10.85 1.34 6.88
CA GLN A 156 -11.56 1.76 8.09
C GLN A 156 -13.05 1.36 8.12
N ARG A 157 -13.58 0.77 7.04
CA ARG A 157 -14.99 0.36 6.92
C ARG A 157 -15.21 -1.12 7.30
N LYS A 158 -14.47 -1.58 8.31
CA LYS A 158 -14.58 -2.89 8.95
C LYS A 158 -15.23 -2.72 10.31
#